data_AF-A0A9E0KW55-F1
#
_entry.id   AF-A0A9E0KW55-F1
#
_cell.length_a   1.000
_cell.length_b   1.000
_cell.length_c   1.000
_cell.angle_alpha   90.00
_cell.angle_beta   90.00
_cell.angle_gamma   90.00
#
_symmetry.space_group_name_H-M   'P 1'
#
loop_
_entity.id
_entity.type
_entity.pdbx_description
1 polymer ?
#
loop_
_entity_poly.entity_id
_entity_poly.type
_entity_poly.pdbx_seq_one_letter_code
_entity_poly.pdbx_strand_id
1 'polypeptide(L)'
;MTDTPPTLPPRKSNNPLDGLTLEMLLHRLVRMYGWAELHSFIRIRCFSDNPSVKSSLTFLRRTPWARQEVEAFYIAYGHADWLNSGLSDEPANG
;
A
#
# COMPACT_ATOMS: atom_id res chain seq x y z
N MET A 1 -38.66 17.24 -26.24
CA MET A 1 -37.48 16.47 -26.72
C MET A 1 -36.25 17.19 -26.20
N THR A 2 -35.84 16.89 -24.97
CA THR A 2 -34.64 17.47 -24.36
C THR A 2 -33.55 16.42 -24.43
N ASP A 3 -32.59 16.66 -25.32
CA ASP A 3 -31.33 15.92 -25.41
C ASP A 3 -30.48 16.29 -24.21
N THR A 4 -30.47 15.43 -23.19
CA THR A 4 -29.54 15.53 -22.07
C THR A 4 -28.27 14.80 -22.48
N PRO A 5 -27.11 15.48 -22.60
CA PRO A 5 -25.87 14.79 -22.92
C PRO A 5 -25.49 13.86 -21.75
N PRO A 6 -24.99 12.64 -22.01
CA PRO A 6 -24.50 11.77 -20.95
C PRO A 6 -23.25 12.42 -20.32
N THR A 7 -23.37 12.91 -19.09
CA THR A 7 -22.25 13.35 -18.27
C THR A 7 -21.28 12.20 -18.11
N LEU A 8 -20.12 12.30 -18.77
CA LEU A 8 -19.01 11.35 -18.60
C LEU A 8 -18.68 11.25 -17.10
N PRO A 9 -18.53 10.04 -16.53
CA PRO A 9 -18.14 9.91 -15.13
C PRO A 9 -16.77 10.54 -14.94
N PRO A 10 -16.49 11.17 -13.78
CA PRO A 10 -15.16 11.67 -13.48
C PRO A 10 -14.16 10.53 -13.68
N ARG A 11 -13.16 10.75 -14.54
CA ARG A 11 -12.00 9.85 -14.65
C ARG A 11 -11.45 9.71 -13.23
N LYS A 12 -11.66 8.54 -12.62
CA LYS A 12 -11.06 8.20 -11.33
C LYS A 12 -9.58 8.51 -11.46
N SER A 13 -9.08 9.44 -10.67
CA SER A 13 -7.65 9.71 -10.53
C SER A 13 -7.00 8.36 -10.24
N ASN A 14 -6.32 7.81 -11.25
CA ASN A 14 -5.99 6.40 -11.35
C ASN A 14 -4.76 6.06 -10.51
N ASN A 15 -4.64 6.66 -9.33
CA ASN A 15 -3.63 6.26 -8.36
C ASN A 15 -4.18 5.00 -7.70
N PRO A 16 -3.60 3.81 -7.96
CA PRO A 16 -4.09 2.58 -7.35
C PRO A 16 -4.02 2.65 -5.82
N LEU A 17 -3.19 3.54 -5.25
CA LEU A 17 -3.04 3.76 -3.82
C LEU A 17 -4.03 4.80 -3.23
N ASP A 18 -4.90 5.41 -4.03
CA ASP A 18 -5.85 6.42 -3.55
C ASP A 18 -6.85 5.77 -2.58
N GLY A 19 -6.70 6.06 -1.28
CA GLY A 19 -7.47 5.43 -0.20
C GLY A 19 -6.73 4.36 0.60
N LEU A 20 -5.52 3.96 0.20
CA LEU A 20 -4.67 3.08 1.02
C LEU A 20 -3.77 3.88 1.95
N THR A 21 -3.82 3.56 3.24
CA THR A 21 -2.85 4.12 4.19
C THR A 21 -1.52 3.39 4.08
N LEU A 22 -0.42 4.13 4.31
CA LEU A 22 0.93 3.56 4.40
C LEU A 22 1.02 2.45 5.48
N GLU A 23 0.22 2.59 6.54
CA GLU A 23 0.09 1.60 7.60
C GLU A 23 -0.51 0.28 7.10
N MET A 24 -1.63 0.33 6.38
CA MET A 24 -2.23 -0.85 5.76
C MET A 24 -1.29 -1.51 4.78
N LEU A 25 -0.65 -0.71 3.91
CA LEU A 25 0.31 -1.20 2.92
C LEU A 25 1.43 -1.98 3.62
N LEU A 26 2.06 -1.37 4.64
CA LEU A 26 3.13 -2.01 5.38
C LEU A 26 2.66 -3.28 6.11
N HIS A 27 1.51 -3.25 6.78
CA HIS A 27 0.94 -4.42 7.45
C HIS A 27 0.75 -5.60 6.49
N ARG A 28 0.23 -5.32 5.29
CA ARG A 28 -0.01 -6.33 4.25
C ARG A 28 1.29 -6.94 3.77
N LEU A 29 2.26 -6.09 3.42
CA LEU A 29 3.59 -6.53 3.00
C LEU A 29 4.27 -7.41 4.06
N VAL A 30 4.23 -6.99 5.32
CA VAL A 30 4.82 -7.75 6.43
C VAL A 30 4.09 -9.06 6.66
N ARG A 31 2.76 -9.10 6.51
CA ARG A 31 1.97 -10.33 6.65
C ARG A 31 2.30 -11.36 5.55
N MET A 32 2.56 -10.90 4.33
CA MET A 32 2.83 -11.79 3.18
C MET A 32 4.29 -12.23 3.08
N TYR A 33 5.22 -11.29 3.25
CA TYR A 33 6.65 -11.54 3.02
C TYR A 33 7.44 -11.67 4.33
N GLY A 34 6.99 -11.01 5.40
CA GLY A 34 7.79 -10.83 6.61
C GLY A 34 8.89 -9.78 6.44
N TRP A 35 9.55 -9.45 7.54
CA TRP A 35 10.54 -8.37 7.58
C TRP A 35 11.84 -8.68 6.87
N ALA A 36 12.32 -9.92 6.95
CA ALA A 36 13.58 -10.34 6.34
C ALA A 36 13.53 -10.24 4.81
N GLU A 37 12.46 -10.75 4.20
CA GLU A 37 12.23 -10.65 2.76
C GLU A 37 12.05 -9.19 2.33
N LEU A 38 11.26 -8.41 3.07
CA LEU A 38 11.11 -6.99 2.79
C LEU A 38 12.44 -6.23 2.86
N HIS A 39 13.35 -6.59 3.76
CA HIS A 39 14.69 -6.01 3.81
C HIS A 39 15.55 -6.42 2.60
N SER A 40 15.38 -7.65 2.10
CA SER A 40 16.06 -8.15 0.91
C SER A 40 15.66 -7.35 -0.34
N PHE A 41 14.36 -7.04 -0.47
CA PHE A 41 13.84 -6.23 -1.57
C PHE A 41 14.10 -4.73 -1.39
N ILE A 42 13.77 -4.21 -0.20
CA ILE A 42 13.87 -2.81 0.17
C ILE A 42 14.96 -2.73 1.23
N ARG A 43 16.19 -2.49 0.79
CA ARG A 43 17.42 -2.46 1.62
C ARG A 43 17.48 -1.27 2.60
N ILE A 44 16.45 -1.12 3.42
CA ILE A 44 16.38 -0.13 4.50
C ILE A 44 16.62 -0.80 5.84
N ARG A 45 17.46 -0.19 6.68
CA ARG A 45 17.83 -0.73 8.00
C ARG A 45 16.63 -0.94 8.92
N CYS A 46 15.56 -0.16 8.74
CA CYS A 46 14.37 -0.23 9.58
C CYS A 46 13.67 -1.61 9.54
N PHE A 47 13.88 -2.41 8.49
CA PHE A 47 13.31 -3.76 8.38
C PHE A 47 14.22 -4.87 8.94
N SER A 48 15.48 -4.55 9.26
CA SER A 48 16.42 -5.50 9.85
C SER A 48 16.66 -5.24 11.35
N ASP A 49 16.62 -3.99 11.79
CA ASP A 49 16.94 -3.60 13.16
C ASP A 49 15.66 -3.37 13.97
N ASN A 50 15.33 -4.33 14.85
CA ASN A 50 14.12 -4.38 15.67
C ASN A 50 12.84 -4.01 14.88
N PRO A 51 12.53 -4.75 13.80
CA PRO A 51 11.47 -4.35 12.88
C PRO A 51 10.09 -4.41 13.56
N SER A 52 9.41 -3.28 13.56
CA SER A 52 8.03 -3.16 14.02
C SER A 52 7.27 -2.20 13.12
N VAL A 53 5.95 -2.38 13.03
CA VAL A 53 5.10 -1.52 12.21
C VAL A 53 5.18 -0.06 12.68
N LYS A 54 5.11 0.18 13.99
CA LYS A 54 5.15 1.53 14.57
C LYS A 54 6.48 2.25 14.30
N SER A 55 7.62 1.57 14.50
CA SER A 55 8.94 2.14 14.22
C SER A 55 9.12 2.40 12.71
N SER A 56 8.71 1.44 11.88
CA SER A 56 8.75 1.55 10.43
C SER A 56 7.91 2.69 9.91
N LEU A 57 6.67 2.87 10.38
CA LEU A 57 5.85 4.00 9.96
C LEU A 57 6.45 5.34 10.38
N THR A 58 7.02 5.41 11.59
CA THR A 58 7.73 6.61 12.04
C THR A 58 8.91 6.93 11.13
N PHE A 59 9.67 5.91 10.74
CA PHE A 59 10.79 6.04 9.81
C PHE A 59 10.32 6.46 8.40
N LEU A 60 9.37 5.76 7.79
CA LEU A 60 8.81 6.06 6.47
C LEU A 60 8.10 7.42 6.42
N ARG A 61 7.62 7.93 7.55
CA ARG A 61 7.10 9.30 7.68
C ARG A 61 8.21 10.35 7.57
N ARG A 62 9.36 10.08 8.19
CA ARG A 62 10.53 10.99 8.23
C ARG A 62 11.45 10.84 7.02
N THR A 63 11.34 9.73 6.29
CA THR A 63 12.22 9.37 5.18
C THR A 63 11.40 9.13 3.91
N PRO A 64 11.11 10.20 3.13
CA PRO A 64 10.17 10.13 2.01
C PRO A 64 10.59 9.15 0.91
N TRP A 65 11.88 9.09 0.58
CA TRP A 65 12.39 8.15 -0.43
C TRP A 65 12.13 6.69 -0.03
N ALA A 66 12.26 6.34 1.25
CA ALA A 66 12.01 4.98 1.73
C ALA A 66 10.51 4.62 1.63
N ARG A 67 9.63 5.60 1.83
CA ARG A 67 8.19 5.42 1.59
C ARG A 67 7.91 5.12 0.12
N GLN A 68 8.50 5.91 -0.77
CA GLN A 68 8.33 5.72 -2.21
C GLN A 68 8.82 4.34 -2.66
N GLU A 69 9.93 3.83 -2.10
CA GLU A 69 10.39 2.46 -2.37
C GLU A 69 9.38 1.39 -1.93
N VAL A 70 8.76 1.57 -0.76
CA VAL A 70 7.72 0.67 -0.24
C VAL A 70 6.45 0.72 -1.11
N GLU A 71 6.02 1.91 -1.51
CA GLU A 71 4.89 2.12 -2.41
C GLU A 71 5.16 1.53 -3.81
N ALA A 72 6.36 1.77 -4.35
CA ALA A 72 6.80 1.23 -5.63
C ALA A 72 6.88 -0.29 -5.60
N PHE A 73 7.41 -0.88 -4.51
CA PHE A 73 7.39 -2.32 -4.30
C PHE A 73 5.95 -2.87 -4.30
N TYR A 74 5.04 -2.22 -3.58
CA TYR A 74 3.65 -2.66 -3.55
C TYR A 74 3.01 -2.67 -4.94
N ILE A 75 3.27 -1.64 -5.76
CA ILE A 75 2.75 -1.54 -7.13
C ILE A 75 3.43 -2.57 -8.05
N ALA A 76 4.75 -2.71 -8.00
CA ALA A 76 5.53 -3.55 -8.89
C ALA A 76 5.18 -5.04 -8.77
N TYR A 77 4.80 -5.50 -7.58
CA TYR A 77 4.44 -6.90 -7.32
C TYR A 77 2.94 -7.19 -7.51
N GLY A 78 2.20 -6.29 -8.16
CA GLY A 78 0.80 -6.54 -8.54
C GLY A 78 -0.19 -6.49 -7.37
N HIS A 79 0.21 -5.98 -6.19
CA HIS A 79 -0.71 -5.82 -5.07
C HIS A 79 -1.79 -4.75 -5.32
N ALA A 80 -1.66 -3.98 -6.40
CA ALA A 80 -2.69 -3.06 -6.89
C ALA A 80 -3.93 -3.79 -7.41
N ASP A 81 -3.79 -4.98 -8.02
CA ASP A 81 -4.95 -5.80 -8.43
C ASP A 81 -5.76 -6.27 -7.22
N TRP A 82 -5.10 -6.50 -6.08
CA TRP A 82 -5.77 -6.82 -4.84
C TRP A 82 -6.63 -5.67 -4.30
N LEU A 83 -6.32 -4.42 -4.66
CA LEU A 83 -7.14 -3.24 -4.33
C LEU A 83 -8.43 -3.18 -5.15
N ASN A 84 -8.37 -3.57 -6.42
CA ASN A 84 -9.54 -3.62 -7.29
C ASN A 84 -10.39 -4.89 -7.07
N SER A 85 -9.80 -5.94 -6.50
CA SER A 85 -10.47 -7.23 -6.23
C SER A 85 -11.49 -7.19 -5.09
N GLY A 86 -11.62 -6.08 -4.35
CA GLY A 86 -12.68 -5.93 -3.34
C GLY A 86 -12.62 -6.93 -2.19
N LEU A 87 -11.44 -7.46 -1.86
CA LEU A 87 -11.28 -8.39 -0.74
C LEU A 87 -11.46 -7.63 0.58
N SER A 88 -12.65 -7.77 1.15
CA SER A 88 -12.94 -7.50 2.55
C SER A 88 -11.88 -8.17 3.41
N ASP A 89 -10.96 -7.39 3.99
CA ASP A 89 -10.26 -7.79 5.21
C ASP A 89 -11.34 -7.72 6.31
N GLU A 90 -12.25 -8.70 6.33
CA GLU A 90 -13.11 -8.93 7.49
C GLU A 90 -12.16 -9.29 8.64
N PRO A 91 -12.10 -8.50 9.72
CA PRO A 91 -11.33 -8.89 10.88
C PRO A 91 -11.99 -10.15 11.43
N ALA A 92 -11.25 -11.26 11.47
CA ALA A 92 -11.63 -12.41 12.27
C ALA A 92 -11.74 -11.95 13.74
N ASN A 93 -12.96 -11.62 14.17
CA ASN A 93 -13.33 -11.42 15.55
C ASN A 93 -14.61 -12.25 15.76
N GLY A 94 -14.39 -13.49 16.22
CA GLY A 94 -15.38 -14.36 16.83
C GLY A 94 -14.97 -14.59 18.28
#